data_AF-A0A2N5U1D6-F1
#
_entry.id   AF-A0A2N5U1D6-F1
#
_cell.length_a   1.000
_cell.length_b   1.000
_cell.length_c   1.000
_cell.angle_alpha   90.00
_cell.angle_beta   90.00
_cell.angle_gamma   90.00
#
_symmetry.space_group_name_H-M   'P 1'
#
loop_
_entity.id
_entity.type
_entity.pdbx_description
1 polymer ?
#
loop_
_entity_poly.entity_id
_entity_poly.type
_entity_poly.pdbx_seq_one_letter_code
_entity_poly.pdbx_strand_id
1 'polypeptide(L)'
;MSRKNAHKSLASIGKQAQESLALAMSIPLRKPLSPLICIDNINFIEKKHAISPKNTTHMFHGTWGYINVINKELFEGFDPEDFSVQQYKESIQHVEKMEVTLSMFIPTFEQNYHFSLVIKSQLSCVLMGYLTTSTDTKNKISLDPPPINQLKAEKPNIKMLKLMLASNNSAKGIGQVLNDIVRQTSLTEEQYHLELQVSEGDLGTLLNLESLISQRKPSAHIESSLANTFMIPGAAHTLWNVSQAIFLLHLGDPSN
;
A
#
# COMPACT_ATOMS: atom_id res chain seq x y z
N MET A 1 -0.68 8.12 -36.99
CA MET A 1 0.58 8.10 -36.20
C MET A 1 1.40 6.88 -36.66
N SER A 2 2.64 7.05 -37.12
CA SER A 2 3.47 5.91 -37.59
C SER A 2 3.99 5.08 -36.40
N ARG A 3 4.10 3.75 -36.55
CA ARG A 3 4.68 2.84 -35.53
C ARG A 3 6.05 3.31 -35.04
N LYS A 4 6.88 3.84 -35.94
CA LYS A 4 8.20 4.41 -35.61
C LYS A 4 8.09 5.61 -34.67
N ASN A 5 7.11 6.49 -34.90
CA ASN A 5 6.88 7.65 -34.06
C ASN A 5 6.31 7.24 -32.69
N ALA A 6 5.39 6.27 -32.66
CA ALA A 6 4.86 5.72 -31.41
C ALA A 6 5.95 5.10 -30.53
N HIS A 7 6.84 4.27 -31.10
CA HIS A 7 7.98 3.71 -30.34
C HIS A 7 8.94 4.78 -29.83
N LYS A 8 9.24 5.81 -30.63
CA LYS A 8 10.09 6.93 -30.19
C LYS A 8 9.45 7.69 -29.01
N SER A 9 8.15 7.96 -29.09
CA SER A 9 7.41 8.61 -28.00
C SER A 9 7.42 7.75 -26.74
N LEU A 10 7.16 6.44 -26.84
CA LEU A 10 7.22 5.51 -25.70
C LEU A 10 8.62 5.46 -25.07
N ALA A 11 9.68 5.43 -25.89
CA ALA A 11 11.05 5.45 -25.39
C ALA A 11 11.36 6.76 -24.65
N SER A 12 10.89 7.90 -25.16
CA SER A 12 11.07 9.21 -24.52
C SER A 12 10.31 9.29 -23.19
N ILE A 13 9.05 8.85 -23.14
CA ILE A 13 8.24 8.81 -21.92
C ILE A 13 8.86 7.86 -20.89
N GLY A 14 9.32 6.69 -21.33
CA GLY A 14 10.00 5.72 -20.47
C GLY A 14 11.27 6.30 -19.85
N LYS A 15 12.08 7.03 -20.62
CA LYS A 15 13.27 7.71 -20.12
C LYS A 15 12.92 8.77 -19.07
N GLN A 16 11.93 9.62 -19.35
CA GLN A 16 11.49 10.65 -18.42
C GLN A 16 10.90 10.06 -17.13
N ALA A 17 10.14 8.96 -17.23
CA ALA A 17 9.62 8.24 -16.07
C ALA A 17 10.76 7.66 -15.22
N GLN A 18 11.78 7.07 -15.85
CA GLN A 18 12.96 6.54 -15.16
C GLN A 18 13.74 7.64 -14.45
N GLU A 19 13.97 8.79 -15.10
CA GLU A 19 14.64 9.95 -14.48
C GLU A 19 13.82 10.49 -13.28
N SER A 20 12.50 10.57 -13.42
CA SER A 20 11.63 11.01 -12.33
C SER A 20 11.60 10.03 -11.14
N LEU A 21 11.63 8.73 -11.43
CA LEU A 21 11.72 7.67 -10.42
C LEU A 21 13.07 7.71 -9.69
N ALA A 22 14.17 7.82 -10.42
CA ALA A 22 15.51 7.92 -9.86
C ALA A 22 15.67 9.16 -8.97
N LEU A 23 15.11 10.30 -9.39
CA LEU A 23 15.08 11.50 -8.55
C LEU A 23 14.32 11.25 -7.25
N ALA A 24 13.11 10.70 -7.33
CA ALA A 24 12.28 10.43 -6.16
C ALA A 24 12.93 9.45 -5.16
N MET A 25 13.73 8.50 -5.66
CA MET A 25 14.45 7.52 -4.84
C MET A 25 15.87 7.96 -4.45
N SER A 26 16.31 9.15 -4.85
CA SER A 26 17.64 9.65 -4.51
C SER A 26 17.82 9.79 -3.00
N ILE A 27 19.05 9.56 -2.52
CA ILE A 27 19.42 9.58 -1.10
C ILE A 27 18.87 10.80 -0.31
N PRO A 28 18.99 12.06 -0.79
CA PRO A 28 18.49 13.20 -0.03
C PRO A 28 16.95 13.31 -0.02
N LEU A 29 16.26 12.74 -1.02
CA LEU A 29 14.81 12.86 -1.14
C LEU A 29 14.05 11.72 -0.44
N ARG A 30 14.72 10.62 -0.15
CA ARG A 30 14.17 9.45 0.57
C ARG A 30 14.36 9.52 2.10
N LYS A 31 14.71 10.70 2.64
CA LYS A 31 14.82 10.95 4.09
C LYS A 31 13.61 11.73 4.60
N PRO A 32 13.12 11.44 5.82
CA PRO A 32 13.61 10.40 6.73
C PRO A 32 13.18 8.98 6.34
N LEU A 33 12.10 8.84 5.56
CA LEU A 33 11.56 7.56 5.12
C LEU A 33 11.58 7.43 3.59
N SER A 34 11.95 6.25 3.09
CA SER A 34 11.90 5.97 1.65
C SER A 34 10.47 6.01 1.12
N PRO A 35 10.25 6.42 -0.15
CA PRO A 35 8.93 6.34 -0.77
C PRO A 35 8.29 4.96 -0.59
N LEU A 36 7.00 4.93 -0.27
CA LEU A 36 6.27 3.68 -0.09
C LEU A 36 6.12 2.97 -1.44
N ILE A 37 6.39 1.68 -1.49
CA ILE A 37 6.32 0.89 -2.72
C ILE A 37 5.01 0.11 -2.73
N CYS A 38 4.13 0.33 -3.69
CA CYS A 38 2.93 -0.50 -3.86
C CYS A 38 3.14 -1.42 -5.07
N ILE A 39 2.96 -2.72 -4.87
CA ILE A 39 3.03 -3.72 -5.94
C ILE A 39 1.83 -4.64 -5.92
N ASP A 40 1.42 -5.06 -7.10
CA ASP A 40 0.38 -6.07 -7.25
C ASP A 40 0.59 -6.86 -8.55
N ASN A 41 0.02 -8.05 -8.61
CA ASN A 41 0.05 -8.89 -9.79
C ASN A 41 -0.72 -8.24 -10.93
N ILE A 42 -0.21 -8.46 -12.15
CA ILE A 42 -0.97 -8.25 -13.37
C ILE A 42 -0.94 -9.53 -14.18
N ASN A 43 -2.14 -10.05 -14.42
CA ASN A 43 -2.35 -11.20 -15.27
C ASN A 43 -3.27 -10.79 -16.42
N PHE A 44 -2.87 -11.05 -17.65
CA PHE A 44 -3.73 -10.85 -18.80
C PHE A 44 -3.58 -11.99 -19.80
N ILE A 45 -4.65 -12.27 -20.53
CA ILE A 45 -4.71 -13.36 -21.48
C ILE A 45 -4.75 -12.76 -22.88
N GLU A 46 -3.79 -13.13 -23.71
CA GLU A 46 -3.92 -12.96 -25.16
C GLU A 46 -4.75 -14.12 -25.71
N LYS A 47 -6.04 -13.87 -25.94
CA LYS A 47 -6.95 -14.86 -26.53
C LYS A 47 -6.81 -14.85 -28.05
N LYS A 48 -6.39 -15.98 -28.63
CA LYS A 48 -6.41 -16.18 -30.08
C LYS A 48 -7.74 -16.80 -30.48
N HIS A 49 -8.43 -16.20 -31.46
CA HIS A 49 -9.73 -16.70 -31.93
C HIS A 49 -9.61 -17.97 -32.77
N ALA A 50 -8.57 -18.08 -33.60
CA ALA A 50 -8.29 -19.27 -34.41
C ALA A 50 -7.12 -20.03 -33.77
N ILE A 51 -7.45 -21.00 -32.91
CA ILE A 51 -6.45 -21.80 -32.21
C ILE A 51 -5.85 -22.82 -33.18
N SER A 52 -4.52 -22.87 -33.25
CA SER A 52 -3.77 -23.91 -33.94
C SER A 52 -2.59 -24.35 -33.08
N PRO A 53 -1.91 -25.47 -33.38
CA PRO A 53 -0.76 -25.92 -32.59
C PRO A 53 0.39 -24.89 -32.50
N LYS A 54 0.46 -23.94 -33.44
CA LYS A 54 1.45 -22.84 -33.44
C LYS A 54 0.86 -21.49 -33.01
N ASN A 55 -0.44 -21.42 -32.72
CA ASN A 55 -1.17 -20.21 -32.40
C ASN A 55 -2.14 -20.48 -31.25
N THR A 56 -1.61 -20.52 -30.04
CA THR A 56 -2.37 -20.80 -28.82
C THR A 56 -2.69 -19.52 -28.06
N THR A 57 -3.71 -19.58 -27.22
CA THR A 57 -3.96 -18.55 -26.20
C THR A 57 -2.81 -18.54 -25.20
N HIS A 58 -2.31 -17.36 -24.85
CA HIS A 58 -1.20 -17.21 -23.90
C HIS A 58 -1.64 -16.39 -22.69
N MET A 59 -1.30 -16.88 -21.50
CA MET A 59 -1.42 -16.13 -20.26
C MET A 59 -0.09 -15.44 -19.99
N PHE A 60 -0.15 -14.13 -19.76
CA PHE A 60 0.98 -13.32 -19.36
C PHE A 60 0.86 -13.03 -17.86
N HIS A 61 1.99 -13.17 -17.19
CA HIS A 61 2.16 -12.85 -15.78
C HIS A 61 3.16 -11.71 -15.66
N GLY A 62 2.96 -10.87 -14.67
CA GLY A 62 3.90 -9.84 -14.29
C GLY A 62 3.47 -9.14 -13.01
N THR A 63 4.21 -8.12 -12.65
CA THR A 63 3.92 -7.28 -11.49
C THR A 63 3.94 -5.83 -11.94
N TRP A 64 2.86 -5.12 -11.64
CA TRP A 64 2.80 -3.68 -11.78
C TRP A 64 3.03 -3.05 -10.40
N GLY A 65 3.39 -1.78 -10.38
CA GLY A 65 3.56 -1.06 -9.13
C GLY A 65 3.91 0.40 -9.32
N TYR A 66 3.98 1.10 -8.20
CA TYR A 66 4.35 2.50 -8.14
C TYR A 66 5.02 2.81 -6.80
N ILE A 67 5.73 3.93 -6.75
CA ILE A 67 6.17 4.52 -5.49
C ILE A 67 5.29 5.72 -5.14
N ASN A 68 5.03 5.90 -3.86
CA ASN A 68 4.34 7.04 -3.29
C ASN A 68 5.31 7.85 -2.42
N VAL A 69 5.64 9.06 -2.86
CA VAL A 69 6.50 9.97 -2.10
C VAL A 69 5.65 10.65 -1.04
N ILE A 70 5.97 10.39 0.22
CA ILE A 70 5.26 10.95 1.38
C ILE A 70 5.49 12.46 1.47
N ASN A 71 4.43 13.22 1.78
CA ASN A 71 4.56 14.66 2.02
C ASN A 71 5.46 14.88 3.25
N LYS A 72 6.50 15.70 3.10
CA LYS A 72 7.49 15.97 4.14
C LYS A 72 6.90 16.65 5.38
N GLU A 73 5.79 17.38 5.23
CA GLU A 73 5.05 17.98 6.32
C GLU A 73 4.54 16.93 7.32
N LEU A 74 4.32 15.68 6.88
CA LEU A 74 3.93 14.58 7.76
C LEU A 74 5.04 14.12 8.72
N PHE A 75 6.29 14.52 8.44
CA PHE A 75 7.44 14.22 9.31
C PHE A 75 7.78 15.39 10.24
N GLU A 76 7.08 16.52 10.14
CA GLU A 76 7.32 17.67 11.02
C GLU A 76 7.01 17.30 12.48
N GLY A 77 7.97 17.54 13.36
CA GLY A 77 7.84 17.25 14.80
C GLY A 77 8.26 15.83 15.22
N PHE A 78 8.66 14.96 14.28
CA PHE A 78 9.23 13.65 14.57
C PHE A 78 10.76 13.66 14.46
N ASP A 79 11.45 12.77 15.20
CA ASP A 79 12.88 12.59 15.03
C ASP A 79 13.12 11.79 13.73
N PRO A 80 13.97 12.26 12.80
CA PRO A 80 14.35 11.47 11.63
C PRO A 80 14.84 10.05 11.94
N GLU A 81 15.45 9.82 13.10
CA GLU A 81 15.93 8.50 13.53
C GLU A 81 14.78 7.54 13.91
N ASP A 82 13.58 8.05 14.18
CA ASP A 82 12.38 7.24 14.42
C ASP A 82 12.05 6.35 13.20
N PHE A 83 12.50 6.76 12.01
CA PHE A 83 12.27 6.06 10.73
C PHE A 83 13.43 5.14 10.32
N SER A 84 14.43 4.95 11.19
CA SER A 84 15.58 4.10 10.92
C SER A 84 15.23 2.61 10.91
N VAL A 85 16.05 1.81 10.21
CA VAL A 85 15.93 0.34 10.23
C VAL A 85 16.12 -0.22 11.64
N GLN A 86 16.95 0.44 12.46
CA GLN A 86 17.22 0.02 13.83
C GLN A 86 15.99 0.23 14.72
N GLN A 87 15.41 1.44 14.70
CA GLN A 87 14.20 1.76 15.47
C GLN A 87 13.03 0.84 15.08
N TYR A 88 12.87 0.56 13.78
CA TYR A 88 11.88 -0.40 13.30
C TYR A 88 12.07 -1.80 13.92
N LYS A 89 13.30 -2.35 13.91
CA LYS A 89 13.58 -3.67 14.47
C LYS A 89 13.31 -3.75 15.96
N GLU A 90 13.71 -2.73 16.71
CA GLU A 90 13.45 -2.65 18.16
C GLU A 90 11.95 -2.59 18.44
N SER A 91 11.21 -1.80 17.65
CA SER A 91 9.75 -1.68 17.76
C SER A 91 9.05 -3.01 17.49
N ILE A 92 9.43 -3.74 16.44
CA ILE A 92 8.83 -5.05 16.13
C ILE A 92 9.11 -6.08 17.23
N GLN A 93 10.32 -6.11 17.79
CA GLN A 93 10.65 -6.99 18.92
C GLN A 93 9.84 -6.65 20.18
N HIS A 94 9.54 -5.37 20.40
CA HIS A 94 8.70 -4.95 21.51
C HIS A 94 7.24 -5.40 21.31
N VAL A 95 6.72 -5.23 20.09
CA VAL A 95 5.34 -5.60 19.72
C VAL A 95 5.09 -7.10 19.81
N GLU A 96 6.10 -7.95 19.62
CA GLU A 96 5.97 -9.42 19.78
C GLU A 96 5.39 -9.82 21.16
N LYS A 97 5.65 -9.01 22.19
CA LYS A 97 5.20 -9.25 23.57
C LYS A 97 3.99 -8.40 23.97
N MET A 98 3.49 -7.57 23.05
CA MET A 98 2.40 -6.65 23.33
C MET A 98 1.07 -7.41 23.42
N GLU A 99 0.35 -7.23 24.53
CA GLU A 99 -0.98 -7.77 24.68
C GLU A 99 -1.96 -6.98 23.81
N VAL A 100 -2.51 -7.63 22.79
CA VAL A 100 -3.47 -7.02 21.88
C VAL A 100 -4.87 -7.10 22.51
N THR A 101 -5.45 -5.94 22.84
CA THR A 101 -6.79 -5.87 23.43
C THR A 101 -7.80 -5.28 22.44
N LEU A 102 -9.08 -5.66 22.58
CA LEU A 102 -10.16 -5.14 21.73
C LEU A 102 -10.25 -3.61 21.79
N SER A 103 -9.94 -3.03 22.95
CA SER A 103 -9.95 -1.58 23.18
C SER A 103 -9.03 -0.78 22.23
N MET A 104 -8.01 -1.43 21.67
CA MET A 104 -7.09 -0.82 20.70
C MET A 104 -7.71 -0.60 19.32
N PHE A 105 -8.80 -1.31 18.99
CA PHE A 105 -9.42 -1.28 17.66
C PHE A 105 -10.86 -0.79 17.65
N ILE A 106 -11.48 -0.61 18.82
CA ILE A 106 -12.84 -0.09 18.92
C ILE A 106 -12.80 1.42 19.20
N PRO A 107 -13.72 2.21 18.61
CA PRO A 107 -13.81 3.62 18.95
C PRO A 107 -14.19 3.79 20.42
N THR A 108 -13.62 4.81 21.05
CA THR A 108 -14.05 5.27 22.38
C THR A 108 -15.51 5.71 22.36
N PHE A 109 -16.11 5.82 23.55
CA PHE A 109 -17.47 6.36 23.68
C PHE A 109 -17.60 7.74 23.03
N GLU A 110 -16.63 8.62 23.24
CA GLU A 110 -16.62 9.98 22.68
C GLU A 110 -16.53 9.96 21.15
N GLN A 111 -15.68 9.11 20.57
CA GLN A 111 -15.57 8.93 19.12
C GLN A 111 -16.87 8.38 18.51
N ASN A 112 -17.51 7.39 19.16
CA ASN A 112 -18.80 6.86 18.72
C ASN A 112 -19.92 7.91 18.82
N TYR A 113 -19.92 8.70 19.90
CA TYR A 113 -20.88 9.78 20.07
C TYR A 113 -20.69 10.86 18.99
N HIS A 114 -19.45 11.29 18.74
CA HIS A 114 -19.10 12.21 17.67
C HIS A 114 -19.56 11.67 16.30
N PHE A 115 -19.24 10.41 15.99
CA PHE A 115 -19.68 9.77 14.75
C PHE A 115 -21.21 9.73 14.63
N SER A 116 -21.93 9.43 15.72
CA SER A 116 -23.40 9.50 15.76
C SER A 116 -23.91 10.90 15.40
N LEU A 117 -23.26 11.96 15.90
CA LEU A 117 -23.63 13.34 15.57
C LEU A 117 -23.38 13.67 14.10
N VAL A 118 -22.29 13.19 13.51
CA VAL A 118 -22.01 13.34 12.06
C VAL A 118 -23.12 12.70 11.22
N ILE A 119 -23.50 11.46 11.53
CA ILE A 119 -24.56 10.76 10.78
C ILE A 119 -25.91 11.48 10.96
N LYS A 120 -26.24 11.89 12.19
CA LYS A 120 -27.48 12.62 12.48
C LYS A 120 -27.56 13.94 11.72
N SER A 121 -26.49 14.71 11.65
CA SER A 121 -26.51 15.99 10.94
C SER A 121 -26.64 15.82 9.44
N GLN A 122 -25.93 14.86 8.84
CA GLN A 122 -26.03 14.54 7.41
C GLN A 122 -27.45 14.10 7.02
N LEU A 123 -28.05 13.18 7.80
CA LEU A 123 -29.44 12.76 7.60
C LEU A 123 -30.41 13.94 7.76
N SER A 124 -30.22 14.76 8.80
CA SER A 124 -31.09 15.92 9.06
C SER A 124 -30.99 16.95 7.94
N CYS A 125 -29.79 17.21 7.42
CA CYS A 125 -29.55 18.11 6.30
C CYS A 125 -30.33 17.65 5.05
N VAL A 126 -30.27 16.36 4.71
CA VAL A 126 -31.02 15.80 3.58
C VAL A 126 -32.54 15.88 3.81
N LEU A 127 -33.02 15.48 4.98
CA LEU A 127 -34.46 15.51 5.31
C LEU A 127 -35.03 16.93 5.26
N MET A 128 -34.30 17.91 5.80
CA MET A 128 -34.70 19.32 5.82
C MET A 128 -34.56 19.98 4.46
N GLY A 129 -33.56 19.59 3.66
CA GLY A 129 -33.33 20.16 2.33
C GLY A 129 -34.30 19.66 1.27
N TYR A 130 -34.77 18.41 1.37
CA TYR A 130 -35.50 17.76 0.29
C TYR A 130 -36.90 17.25 0.65
N LEU A 131 -37.16 16.90 1.91
CA LEU A 131 -38.33 16.09 2.27
C LEU A 131 -39.31 16.80 3.21
N THR A 132 -38.90 17.87 3.87
CA THR A 132 -39.70 18.50 4.93
C THR A 132 -39.61 20.03 4.92
N THR A 133 -40.70 20.68 5.31
CA THR A 133 -40.71 22.09 5.73
C THR A 133 -40.95 22.10 7.24
N SER A 134 -39.96 22.54 8.03
CA SER A 134 -40.05 22.47 9.50
C SER A 134 -41.16 23.40 10.01
N THR A 135 -42.09 22.83 10.78
CA THR A 135 -43.18 23.56 11.45
C THR A 135 -42.91 23.79 12.94
N ASP A 136 -41.95 23.06 13.54
CA ASP A 136 -41.56 23.17 14.95
C ASP A 136 -40.04 23.41 15.05
N THR A 137 -39.66 24.34 15.94
CA THR A 137 -38.28 24.80 16.17
C THR A 137 -37.67 24.25 17.46
N LYS A 138 -38.43 23.48 18.26
CA LYS A 138 -37.92 22.89 19.50
C LYS A 138 -37.04 21.66 19.19
N ASN A 139 -35.84 21.65 19.79
CA ASN A 139 -34.80 20.60 19.63
C ASN A 139 -34.31 20.41 18.19
N LYS A 140 -33.78 21.49 17.59
CA LYS A 140 -33.18 21.45 16.27
C LYS A 140 -31.89 20.61 16.28
N ILE A 141 -31.89 19.48 15.57
CA ILE A 141 -30.68 18.73 15.27
C ILE A 141 -29.79 19.63 14.39
N SER A 142 -28.50 19.71 14.70
CA SER A 142 -27.54 20.44 13.86
C SER A 142 -27.58 19.91 12.44
N LEU A 143 -27.66 20.78 11.45
CA LEU A 143 -27.54 20.40 10.03
C LEU A 143 -26.07 20.29 9.61
N ASP A 144 -25.19 20.92 10.39
CA ASP A 144 -23.75 20.88 10.19
C ASP A 144 -23.16 19.75 11.04
N PRO A 145 -22.34 18.86 10.46
CA PRO A 145 -21.60 17.87 11.24
C PRO A 145 -20.62 18.55 12.20
N PRO A 146 -20.35 17.93 13.37
CA PRO A 146 -19.30 18.41 14.25
C PRO A 146 -17.96 18.44 13.49
N PRO A 147 -17.07 19.39 13.82
CA PRO A 147 -15.79 19.50 13.14
C PRO A 147 -14.98 18.21 13.34
N ILE A 148 -14.23 17.85 12.30
CA ILE A 148 -13.19 16.84 12.33
C ILE A 148 -11.87 17.49 11.97
N ASN A 149 -10.76 16.93 12.47
CA ASN A 149 -9.45 17.32 11.98
C ASN A 149 -9.29 16.81 10.54
N GLN A 150 -9.46 17.69 9.56
CA GLN A 150 -9.33 17.35 8.14
C GLN A 150 -7.89 17.48 7.71
N LEU A 151 -7.32 16.39 7.19
CA LEU A 151 -6.11 16.48 6.41
C LEU A 151 -6.42 17.24 5.11
N LYS A 152 -5.55 18.19 4.76
CA LYS A 152 -5.67 18.90 3.50
C LYS A 152 -5.60 17.91 2.35
N ALA A 153 -6.60 17.92 1.48
CA ALA A 153 -6.61 17.07 0.30
C ALA A 153 -5.55 17.57 -0.68
N GLU A 154 -4.51 16.77 -0.89
CA GLU A 154 -3.43 17.07 -1.82
C GLU A 154 -3.31 15.97 -2.87
N LYS A 155 -2.84 16.35 -4.06
CA LYS A 155 -2.59 15.38 -5.12
C LYS A 155 -1.43 14.48 -4.70
N PRO A 156 -1.60 13.15 -4.67
CA PRO A 156 -0.54 12.25 -4.26
C PRO A 156 0.64 12.29 -5.25
N ASN A 157 1.86 12.23 -4.74
CA ASN A 157 3.07 12.21 -5.55
C ASN A 157 3.48 10.79 -5.90
N ILE A 158 2.83 10.25 -6.92
CA ILE A 158 3.01 8.86 -7.38
C ILE A 158 3.93 8.81 -8.60
N LYS A 159 4.91 7.89 -8.60
CA LYS A 159 5.71 7.54 -9.78
C LYS A 159 5.51 6.06 -10.13
N MET A 160 5.07 5.78 -11.36
CA MET A 160 4.85 4.41 -11.81
C MET A 160 6.19 3.69 -12.01
N LEU A 161 6.26 2.45 -11.56
CA LEU A 161 7.32 1.52 -11.95
C LEU A 161 7.04 1.03 -13.37
N LYS A 162 8.11 0.80 -14.12
CA LYS A 162 8.02 0.04 -15.37
C LYS A 162 7.56 -1.38 -15.04
N LEU A 163 6.63 -1.88 -15.85
CA LEU A 163 6.08 -3.23 -15.71
C LEU A 163 7.20 -4.26 -15.59
N MET A 164 7.12 -5.09 -14.54
CA MET A 164 8.08 -6.15 -14.24
C MET A 164 7.55 -7.46 -14.79
N LEU A 165 8.43 -8.23 -15.44
CA LEU A 165 8.07 -9.53 -16.02
C LEU A 165 7.98 -10.63 -14.96
N ALA A 166 8.68 -10.45 -13.84
CA ALA A 166 8.52 -11.32 -12.69
C ALA A 166 7.13 -11.16 -12.09
N SER A 167 6.54 -12.28 -11.66
CA SER A 167 5.30 -12.29 -10.87
C SER A 167 5.67 -12.45 -9.40
N ASN A 168 4.98 -11.75 -8.51
CA ASN A 168 5.18 -11.85 -7.06
C ASN A 168 4.44 -13.06 -6.43
N ASN A 169 3.85 -13.95 -7.23
CA ASN A 169 3.10 -15.15 -6.79
C ASN A 169 3.98 -16.29 -6.23
N SER A 170 5.27 -16.05 -6.00
CA SER A 170 6.15 -17.02 -5.34
C SER A 170 7.29 -16.31 -4.62
N ALA A 171 7.93 -16.99 -3.65
CA ALA A 171 9.12 -16.47 -2.96
C ALA A 171 10.26 -16.11 -3.93
N LYS A 172 10.51 -16.94 -4.95
CA LYS A 172 11.48 -16.63 -6.01
C LYS A 172 11.05 -15.41 -6.82
N GLY A 173 9.77 -15.35 -7.16
CA GLY A 173 9.18 -14.29 -7.96
C GLY A 173 9.24 -12.92 -7.29
N ILE A 174 8.86 -12.81 -6.01
CA ILE A 174 8.99 -11.56 -5.25
C ILE A 174 10.45 -11.13 -5.13
N GLY A 175 11.39 -12.06 -4.96
CA GLY A 175 12.82 -11.73 -4.98
C GLY A 175 13.29 -11.11 -6.31
N GLN A 176 12.75 -11.59 -7.43
CA GLN A 176 13.02 -11.00 -8.75
C GLN A 176 12.36 -9.61 -8.90
N VAL A 177 11.14 -9.43 -8.39
CA VAL A 177 10.44 -8.13 -8.36
C VAL A 177 11.25 -7.10 -7.57
N LEU A 178 11.76 -7.45 -6.38
CA LEU A 178 12.60 -6.54 -5.58
C LEU A 178 13.87 -6.13 -6.35
N ASN A 179 14.53 -7.08 -7.00
CA ASN A 179 15.71 -6.78 -7.83
C ASN A 179 15.36 -5.86 -9.01
N ASP A 180 14.21 -6.05 -9.65
CA ASP A 180 13.74 -5.20 -10.73
C ASP A 180 13.37 -3.80 -10.25
N ILE A 181 12.87 -3.65 -9.02
CA ILE A 181 12.68 -2.33 -8.37
C ILE A 181 14.03 -1.64 -8.21
N VAL A 182 15.01 -2.28 -7.58
CA VAL A 182 16.36 -1.69 -7.37
C VAL A 182 16.93 -1.18 -8.70
N ARG A 183 16.89 -2.01 -9.75
CA ARG A 183 17.36 -1.67 -11.11
C ARG A 183 16.67 -0.44 -11.71
N GLN A 184 15.40 -0.21 -11.39
CA GLN A 184 14.65 0.92 -11.92
C GLN A 184 14.92 2.23 -11.16
N THR A 185 15.33 2.15 -9.90
CA THR A 185 15.50 3.33 -9.02
C THR A 185 16.86 4.02 -9.15
N SER A 186 17.77 3.50 -9.99
CA SER A 186 19.17 3.94 -10.12
C SER A 186 19.98 3.90 -8.80
N LEU A 187 19.47 3.23 -7.77
CA LEU A 187 20.18 2.95 -6.54
C LEU A 187 21.08 1.73 -6.71
N THR A 188 22.20 1.71 -6.00
CA THR A 188 22.94 0.47 -5.76
C THR A 188 22.17 -0.42 -4.78
N GLU A 189 22.46 -1.72 -4.78
CA GLU A 189 21.86 -2.66 -3.82
C GLU A 189 22.12 -2.21 -2.38
N GLU A 190 23.36 -1.85 -2.05
CA GLU A 190 23.74 -1.34 -0.73
C GLU A 190 22.89 -0.12 -0.34
N GLN A 191 22.80 0.89 -1.21
CA GLN A 191 22.00 2.09 -0.93
C GLN A 191 20.53 1.75 -0.70
N TYR A 192 19.95 0.83 -1.46
CA TYR A 192 18.57 0.40 -1.27
C TYR A 192 18.38 -0.30 0.07
N HIS A 193 19.32 -1.17 0.44
CA HIS A 193 19.22 -2.00 1.64
C HIS A 193 19.60 -1.28 2.96
N LEU A 194 20.26 -0.14 2.90
CA LEU A 194 20.58 0.69 4.07
C LEU A 194 19.36 1.41 4.68
N GLU A 195 18.29 1.63 3.92
CA GLU A 195 17.08 2.31 4.40
C GLU A 195 15.94 1.33 4.64
N LEU A 196 15.00 1.72 5.50
CA LEU A 196 13.74 1.00 5.64
C LEU A 196 12.92 1.11 4.35
N GLN A 197 12.56 -0.04 3.79
CA GLN A 197 11.73 -0.17 2.60
C GLN A 197 10.35 -0.66 3.01
N VAL A 198 9.38 0.25 3.02
CA VAL A 198 7.99 -0.08 3.31
C VAL A 198 7.26 -0.31 2.00
N SER A 199 6.71 -1.51 1.85
CA SER A 199 5.94 -1.92 0.68
C SER A 199 4.50 -2.25 1.05
N GLU A 200 3.59 -2.17 0.09
CA GLU A 200 2.23 -2.67 0.17
C GLU A 200 2.05 -3.76 -0.89
N GLY A 201 1.38 -4.84 -0.48
CA GLY A 201 0.98 -5.92 -1.36
C GLY A 201 -0.20 -6.70 -0.78
N ASP A 202 -0.73 -7.64 -1.55
CA ASP A 202 -1.73 -8.58 -1.05
C ASP A 202 -1.10 -9.58 -0.05
N LEU A 203 -1.96 -10.35 0.64
CA LEU A 203 -1.51 -11.33 1.63
C LEU A 203 -0.61 -12.41 1.00
N GLY A 204 -0.89 -12.83 -0.23
CA GLY A 204 -0.07 -13.83 -0.92
C GLY A 204 1.35 -13.34 -1.16
N THR A 205 1.49 -12.08 -1.57
CA THR A 205 2.77 -11.40 -1.77
C THR A 205 3.55 -11.29 -0.47
N LEU A 206 2.87 -10.92 0.62
CA LEU A 206 3.47 -10.85 1.95
C LEU A 206 4.02 -12.22 2.38
N LEU A 207 3.21 -13.28 2.25
CA LEU A 207 3.63 -14.65 2.59
C LEU A 207 4.83 -15.12 1.74
N ASN A 208 4.86 -14.73 0.47
CA ASN A 208 6.00 -15.02 -0.41
C ASN A 208 7.27 -14.28 0.03
N LEU A 209 7.14 -13.03 0.48
CA LEU A 209 8.27 -12.26 1.03
C LEU A 209 8.78 -12.89 2.31
N GLU A 210 7.90 -13.25 3.25
CA GLU A 210 8.27 -13.92 4.50
C GLU A 210 8.95 -15.28 4.24
N SER A 211 8.43 -16.05 3.28
CA SER A 211 9.06 -17.30 2.84
C SER A 211 10.47 -17.06 2.28
N LEU A 212 10.65 -15.99 1.48
CA LEU A 212 11.97 -15.61 0.97
C LEU A 212 12.93 -15.18 2.09
N ILE A 213 12.46 -14.37 3.04
CA ILE A 213 13.25 -13.93 4.20
C ILE A 213 13.69 -15.16 5.02
N SER A 214 12.77 -16.10 5.27
CA SER A 214 13.05 -17.34 6.00
C SER A 214 14.12 -18.19 5.29
N GLN A 215 14.02 -18.37 3.97
CA GLN A 215 15.00 -19.11 3.16
C GLN A 215 16.40 -18.49 3.17
N ARG A 216 16.50 -17.17 3.41
CA ARG A 216 17.78 -16.44 3.43
C ARG A 216 18.35 -16.28 4.85
N LYS A 217 17.65 -16.74 5.89
CA LYS A 217 18.15 -16.73 7.27
C LYS A 217 18.98 -18.00 7.57
N PRO A 218 20.12 -17.88 8.28
CA PRO A 218 20.78 -16.63 8.67
C PRO A 218 21.58 -16.04 7.49
N SER A 219 21.58 -14.73 7.36
CA SER A 219 22.52 -14.02 6.47
C SER A 219 23.16 -12.85 7.21
N ALA A 220 24.48 -12.72 7.08
CA ALA A 220 25.23 -11.60 7.62
C ALA A 220 25.20 -10.36 6.70
N HIS A 221 24.77 -10.52 5.44
CA HIS A 221 24.71 -9.45 4.45
C HIS A 221 23.31 -8.85 4.39
N ILE A 222 23.21 -7.53 4.48
CA ILE A 222 21.92 -6.82 4.61
C ILE A 222 21.03 -7.05 3.39
N GLU A 223 21.63 -7.10 2.20
CA GLU A 223 20.97 -7.31 0.91
C GLU A 223 20.35 -8.70 0.81
N SER A 224 21.07 -9.69 1.32
CA SER A 224 20.59 -11.08 1.37
C SER A 224 19.56 -11.26 2.48
N SER A 225 19.69 -10.58 3.61
CA SER A 225 18.76 -10.74 4.73
C SER A 225 17.35 -10.20 4.47
N LEU A 226 17.22 -9.18 3.61
CA LEU A 226 16.00 -8.37 3.43
C LEU A 226 15.43 -7.80 4.75
N ALA A 227 16.25 -7.71 5.80
CA ALA A 227 15.80 -7.29 7.13
C ALA A 227 15.38 -5.81 7.21
N ASN A 228 15.61 -5.04 6.15
CA ASN A 228 15.18 -3.66 5.98
C ASN A 228 13.87 -3.54 5.19
N THR A 229 13.31 -4.64 4.69
CA THR A 229 12.09 -4.65 3.88
C THR A 229 10.91 -5.09 4.73
N PHE A 230 9.87 -4.28 4.78
CA PHE A 230 8.63 -4.56 5.49
C PHE A 230 7.46 -4.39 4.52
N MET A 231 6.51 -5.32 4.55
CA MET A 231 5.33 -5.23 3.71
C MET A 231 4.06 -5.18 4.56
N ILE A 232 3.24 -4.17 4.28
CA ILE A 232 1.94 -3.94 4.92
C ILE A 232 0.88 -4.60 4.04
N PRO A 233 -0.02 -5.41 4.60
CA PRO A 233 -1.17 -5.92 3.86
C PRO A 233 -2.09 -4.75 3.47
N GLY A 234 -2.51 -4.71 2.20
CA GLY A 234 -3.41 -3.66 1.73
C GLY A 234 -4.69 -3.56 2.57
N ALA A 235 -5.18 -2.34 2.81
CA ALA A 235 -6.23 -2.05 3.78
C ALA A 235 -7.50 -2.91 3.58
N ALA A 236 -7.90 -3.16 2.33
CA ALA A 236 -9.03 -4.01 2.00
C ALA A 236 -8.85 -5.47 2.46
N HIS A 237 -7.64 -6.02 2.28
CA HIS A 237 -7.33 -7.39 2.73
C HIS A 237 -7.28 -7.49 4.25
N THR A 238 -6.73 -6.47 4.92
CA THR A 238 -6.73 -6.41 6.39
C THR A 238 -8.14 -6.40 6.94
N LEU A 239 -9.02 -5.55 6.39
CA LEU A 239 -10.43 -5.49 6.78
C LEU A 239 -11.17 -6.81 6.48
N TRP A 240 -10.90 -7.43 5.34
CA TRP A 240 -11.46 -8.73 4.98
C TRP A 240 -11.07 -9.81 6.00
N ASN A 241 -9.78 -9.93 6.31
CA ASN A 241 -9.26 -10.94 7.24
C ASN A 241 -9.81 -10.77 8.66
N VAL A 242 -9.87 -9.52 9.16
CA VAL A 242 -10.48 -9.22 10.47
C VAL A 242 -11.97 -9.56 10.47
N SER A 243 -12.71 -9.16 9.42
CA SER A 243 -14.13 -9.47 9.30
C SER A 243 -14.36 -10.98 9.27
N GLN A 244 -13.57 -11.72 8.49
CA GLN A 244 -13.64 -13.17 8.40
C GLN A 244 -13.37 -13.83 9.77
N ALA A 245 -12.36 -13.37 10.51
CA ALA A 245 -12.06 -13.89 11.85
C ALA A 245 -13.24 -13.68 12.83
N ILE A 246 -13.87 -12.50 12.81
CA ILE A 246 -15.07 -12.21 13.60
C ILE A 246 -16.23 -13.14 13.21
N PHE A 247 -16.46 -13.33 11.90
CA PHE A 247 -17.51 -14.21 11.41
C PHE A 247 -17.28 -15.67 11.84
N LEU A 248 -16.07 -16.20 11.68
CA LEU A 248 -15.72 -17.57 12.10
C LEU A 248 -15.85 -17.76 13.61
N LEU A 249 -15.48 -16.76 14.41
CA LEU A 249 -15.61 -16.82 15.87
C LEU A 249 -17.08 -16.88 16.32
N HIS A 250 -17.97 -16.11 15.69
CA HIS A 250 -19.36 -15.99 16.13
C HIS A 250 -20.33 -16.97 15.46
N LEU A 251 -20.08 -17.33 14.20
CA LEU A 251 -20.97 -18.19 13.41
C LEU A 251 -20.40 -19.60 13.20
N GLY A 252 -19.15 -19.85 13.60
CA GLY A 252 -18.45 -21.10 13.35
C GLY A 252 -17.93 -21.19 11.92
N ASP A 253 -17.04 -22.16 11.69
CA ASP A 253 -16.63 -22.53 10.34
C ASP A 253 -17.67 -23.53 9.77
N PRO A 254 -18.40 -23.20 8.70
CA PRO A 254 -19.37 -24.12 8.10
C PRO A 254 -18.71 -25.35 7.44
N SER A 255 -17.38 -25.38 7.37
CA SER A 255 -16.58 -26.49 6.83
C SER A 255 -16.15 -27.49 7.91
N ASN A 256 -16.43 -27.21 9.19
CA ASN A 256 -16.26 -28.11 10.34
C ASN A 256 -17.60 -28.73 10.75
#